data_AF-A0A4Y6GK68-F1
#
_entry.id   AF-A0A4Y6GK68-F1
#
_cell.length_a   1.000
_cell.length_b   1.000
_cell.length_c   1.000
_cell.angle_alpha   90.00
_cell.angle_beta   90.00
_cell.angle_gamma   90.00
#
_symmetry.space_group_name_H-M   'P 1'
#
loop_
_entity.id
_entity.type
_entity.pdbx_description
1 polymer ?
#
loop_
_entity_poly.entity_id
_entity_poly.type
_entity_poly.pdbx_seq_one_letter_code
_entity_poly.pdbx_strand_id
1 'polypeptide(L)'
;FDGSSTMQAEGHSSDCVLKPVAVYPDAARTNGVLVMCEVMMPDGKTPHPSNARATILDDPDAWFGFEQDYFFYKDGRPLGFPEYGYPAPQGPYYTGVGFKNVGDVARKIVEEHLDLCLAAGINHEGINAEVAKGQWEFQVFGKGSRTAADQMWMARYLM
;
A
#
# COMPACT_ATOMS: atom_id res chain seq x y z
N PHE A 1 9.84 3.84 18.87
CA PHE A 1 8.94 2.70 19.07
C PHE A 1 9.78 1.52 19.54
N ASP A 2 9.14 0.54 20.17
CA ASP A 2 9.81 -0.69 20.59
C ASP A 2 10.05 -1.59 19.37
N GLY A 3 11.28 -1.59 18.86
CA GLY A 3 11.71 -2.36 17.70
C GLY A 3 11.80 -3.86 17.95
N SER A 4 11.84 -4.30 19.21
CA SER A 4 11.82 -5.74 19.53
C SER A 4 10.48 -6.39 19.16
N SER A 5 9.41 -5.61 19.22
CA SER A 5 8.06 -6.02 18.83
C SER A 5 7.82 -6.00 17.30
N THR A 6 8.79 -5.57 16.50
CA THR A 6 8.68 -5.49 15.03
C THR A 6 9.85 -6.17 14.31
N MET A 7 10.65 -6.98 15.02
CA MET A 7 11.86 -7.65 14.50
C MET A 7 12.93 -6.67 13.99
N GLN A 8 13.00 -5.47 14.57
CA GLN A 8 13.98 -4.44 14.22
C GLN A 8 15.05 -4.25 15.29
N ALA A 9 14.89 -4.81 16.49
CA ALA A 9 15.91 -4.73 17.53
C ALA A 9 15.85 -5.91 18.48
N GLU A 10 16.91 -6.11 19.26
CA GLU A 10 16.91 -7.10 20.34
C GLU A 10 16.24 -6.53 21.60
N GLY A 11 15.67 -7.40 22.44
CA GLY A 11 14.88 -6.98 23.61
C GLY A 11 15.66 -6.17 24.67
N HIS A 12 16.99 -6.30 24.72
CA HIS A 12 17.82 -5.57 25.69
C HIS A 12 18.30 -4.19 25.17
N SER A 13 18.02 -3.86 23.91
CA SER A 13 18.35 -2.59 23.26
C SER A 13 17.33 -2.32 22.14
N SER A 14 16.08 -2.09 22.51
CA SER A 14 14.97 -2.20 21.57
C SER A 14 14.51 -0.90 20.92
N ASP A 15 15.01 0.26 21.34
CA ASP A 15 14.51 1.55 20.83
C ASP A 15 14.79 1.75 19.33
N CYS A 16 13.77 2.23 18.61
CA CYS A 16 13.88 2.72 17.24
C CYS A 16 13.24 4.10 17.12
N VAL A 17 13.82 5.00 16.34
CA VAL A 17 13.31 6.38 16.18
C VAL A 17 12.52 6.49 14.87
N LEU A 18 11.35 7.11 14.93
CA LEU A 18 10.59 7.51 13.75
C LEU A 18 10.97 8.94 13.37
N LYS A 19 11.44 9.12 12.14
CA LYS A 19 11.69 10.44 11.57
C LYS A 19 10.65 10.71 10.47
N PRO A 20 9.77 11.71 10.65
CA PRO A 20 8.79 12.07 9.63
C PRO A 20 9.45 12.45 8.29
N VAL A 21 8.89 11.95 7.19
CA VAL A 21 9.40 12.21 5.83
C VAL A 21 8.34 12.72 4.87
N ALA A 22 7.06 12.42 5.11
CA ALA A 22 5.94 12.95 4.36
C ALA A 22 4.67 12.99 5.23
N VAL A 23 3.76 13.93 4.92
CA VAL A 23 2.50 14.13 5.65
C VAL A 23 1.36 14.18 4.65
N TYR A 24 0.29 13.44 4.94
CA TYR A 24 -0.89 13.32 4.10
C TYR A 24 -2.15 13.60 4.94
N PRO A 25 -3.18 14.27 4.41
CA PRO A 25 -4.48 14.36 5.07
C PRO A 25 -5.08 12.95 5.31
N ASP A 26 -5.67 12.71 6.47
CA ASP A 26 -6.40 11.47 6.76
C ASP A 26 -7.91 11.71 6.62
N ALA A 27 -8.48 11.33 5.49
CA ALA A 27 -9.90 11.50 5.23
C ALA A 27 -10.81 10.59 6.08
N ALA A 28 -10.26 9.53 6.69
CA ALA A 28 -11.01 8.64 7.57
C ALA A 28 -11.15 9.20 9.00
N ARG A 29 -10.48 10.32 9.33
CA ARG A 29 -10.48 10.93 10.66
C ARG A 29 -10.77 12.42 10.62
N THR A 30 -11.60 12.92 11.54
CA THR A 30 -11.81 14.36 11.71
C THR A 30 -10.52 15.03 12.16
N ASN A 31 -10.01 15.98 11.35
CA ASN A 31 -8.74 16.67 11.57
C ASN A 31 -7.53 15.70 11.71
N GLY A 32 -7.56 14.56 11.03
CA GLY A 32 -6.47 13.59 11.05
C GLY A 32 -5.40 13.86 10.00
N VAL A 33 -4.19 13.37 10.29
CA VAL A 33 -3.07 13.32 9.36
C VAL A 33 -2.38 11.96 9.44
N LEU A 34 -1.92 11.47 8.29
CA LEU A 34 -1.03 10.34 8.18
C LEU A 34 0.41 10.85 8.03
N VAL A 35 1.34 10.25 8.78
CA VAL A 35 2.76 10.65 8.76
C VAL A 35 3.61 9.45 8.36
N MET A 36 4.06 9.45 7.11
CA MET A 36 5.07 8.51 6.64
C MET A 36 6.38 8.83 7.37
N CYS A 37 6.99 7.82 7.97
CA CYS A 37 8.26 7.96 8.68
C CYS A 37 9.31 7.03 8.09
N GLU A 38 10.56 7.50 8.10
CA GLU A 38 11.70 6.60 7.99
C GLU A 38 12.16 6.15 9.38
N VAL A 39 12.75 4.96 9.46
CA VAL A 39 13.22 4.38 10.73
C VAL A 39 14.71 4.66 10.90
N MET A 40 15.06 5.19 12.07
CA MET A 40 16.43 5.52 12.46
C MET A 40 16.83 4.68 13.68
N MET A 41 18.14 4.48 13.85
CA MET A 41 18.73 3.95 15.08
C MET A 41 18.42 4.89 16.28
N PRO A 42 18.61 4.43 17.55
CA PRO A 42 18.39 5.25 18.73
C PRO A 42 19.09 6.63 18.74
N ASP A 43 20.18 6.77 18.00
CA ASP A 43 20.92 8.03 17.87
C ASP A 43 20.16 9.13 17.08
N GLY A 44 19.04 8.77 16.43
CA GLY A 44 18.22 9.66 15.61
C GLY A 44 18.89 10.17 14.34
N LYS A 45 20.06 9.66 13.97
CA LYS A 45 20.89 10.13 12.84
C LYS A 45 21.22 9.02 11.86
N THR A 46 21.53 7.83 12.35
CA THR A 46 21.91 6.68 11.53
C THR A 46 20.66 5.97 11.05
N PRO A 47 20.46 5.77 9.73
CA PRO A 47 19.34 4.97 9.23
C PRO A 47 19.38 3.56 9.82
N HIS A 48 18.23 3.05 10.22
CA HIS A 48 18.13 1.66 10.65
C HIS A 48 18.43 0.71 9.46
N PRO A 49 19.02 -0.48 9.65
CA PRO A 49 19.31 -1.41 8.55
C PRO A 49 18.09 -1.79 7.67
N SER A 50 16.88 -1.72 8.22
CA SER A 50 15.63 -1.94 7.46
C SER A 50 15.15 -0.71 6.68
N ASN A 51 15.79 0.45 6.82
CA ASN A 51 15.39 1.71 6.18
C ASN A 51 15.88 1.74 4.72
N ALA A 52 15.14 1.08 3.84
CA ALA A 52 15.39 1.11 2.40
C ALA A 52 15.15 2.51 1.79
N ARG A 53 14.32 3.37 2.41
CA ARG A 53 14.10 4.72 1.91
C ARG A 53 15.40 5.54 1.90
N ALA A 54 16.26 5.35 2.89
CA ALA A 54 17.55 6.02 2.98
C ALA A 54 18.51 5.68 1.82
N THR A 55 18.30 4.57 1.10
CA THR A 55 19.11 4.18 -0.07
C THR A 55 18.59 4.75 -1.38
N ILE A 56 17.39 5.35 -1.39
CA ILE A 56 16.81 6.00 -2.56
C ILE A 56 17.56 7.32 -2.81
N LEU A 57 18.22 7.40 -3.97
CA LEU A 57 18.81 8.63 -4.50
C LEU A 57 17.72 9.70 -4.58
N ASP A 58 17.96 10.89 -4.05
CA ASP A 58 17.01 12.01 -4.14
C ASP A 58 17.11 12.66 -5.53
N ASP A 59 16.27 12.20 -6.45
CA ASP A 59 16.20 12.70 -7.82
C ASP A 59 14.78 13.27 -8.03
N PRO A 60 14.61 14.61 -7.92
CA PRO A 60 13.30 15.24 -8.06
C PRO A 60 12.77 15.21 -9.50
N ASP A 61 13.61 14.91 -10.50
CA ASP A 61 13.25 14.91 -11.91
C ASP A 61 13.05 13.52 -12.50
N ALA A 62 13.27 12.46 -11.72
CA ALA A 62 12.91 11.10 -12.10
C ALA A 62 11.39 10.87 -12.03
N TRP A 63 10.86 10.04 -12.94
CA TRP A 63 9.44 9.72 -13.07
C TRP A 63 9.25 8.21 -12.98
N PHE A 64 8.25 7.77 -12.22
CA PHE A 64 7.96 6.36 -12.00
C PHE A 64 6.46 6.11 -12.15
N GLY A 65 6.09 5.10 -12.94
CA GLY A 65 4.75 4.50 -12.91
C GLY A 65 4.85 3.15 -12.23
N PHE A 66 4.02 2.93 -11.22
CA PHE A 66 3.94 1.66 -10.53
C PHE A 66 2.54 1.08 -10.67
N GLU A 67 2.49 -0.20 -11.02
CA GLU A 67 1.28 -1.03 -11.10
C GLU A 67 1.33 -2.01 -9.93
N GLN A 68 0.45 -1.83 -8.94
CA GLN A 68 0.42 -2.64 -7.73
C GLN A 68 -0.73 -3.65 -7.79
N ASP A 69 -0.38 -4.89 -8.08
CA ASP A 69 -1.29 -6.03 -7.99
C ASP A 69 -1.46 -6.52 -6.55
N TYR A 70 -2.67 -6.95 -6.20
CA TYR A 70 -2.97 -7.56 -4.91
C TYR A 70 -4.18 -8.48 -5.00
N PHE A 71 -4.31 -9.36 -4.02
CA PHE A 71 -5.48 -10.21 -3.84
C PHE A 71 -6.16 -9.89 -2.53
N PHE A 72 -7.49 -9.79 -2.56
CA PHE A 72 -8.26 -9.87 -1.31
C PHE A 72 -8.30 -11.31 -0.82
N TYR A 73 -8.15 -11.49 0.49
CA TYR A 73 -8.24 -12.80 1.13
C TYR A 73 -9.32 -12.79 2.21
N LYS A 74 -10.02 -13.92 2.34
CA LYS A 74 -10.94 -14.21 3.42
C LYS A 74 -10.74 -15.66 3.84
N ASP A 75 -10.58 -15.90 5.15
CA ASP A 75 -10.42 -17.24 5.73
C ASP A 75 -9.30 -18.07 5.06
N GLY A 76 -8.17 -17.41 4.76
CA GLY A 76 -7.01 -18.05 4.14
C GLY A 76 -7.14 -18.36 2.65
N ARG A 77 -8.22 -17.90 1.99
CA ARG A 77 -8.42 -18.08 0.54
C ARG A 77 -8.67 -16.76 -0.18
N PRO A 78 -8.33 -16.65 -1.48
CA PRO A 78 -8.68 -15.48 -2.27
C PRO A 78 -10.19 -15.24 -2.28
N LEU A 79 -10.59 -13.98 -2.17
CA LEU A 79 -11.99 -13.56 -2.13
C LEU A 79 -12.70 -14.01 -3.41
N GLY A 80 -13.83 -14.71 -3.24
CA GLY A 80 -14.63 -15.24 -4.35
C GLY A 80 -14.17 -16.59 -4.89
N PHE A 81 -13.12 -17.20 -4.33
CA PHE A 81 -12.82 -18.61 -4.54
C PHE A 81 -13.82 -19.50 -3.79
N PRO A 82 -14.11 -20.71 -4.29
CA PRO A 82 -14.83 -21.70 -3.52
C PRO A 82 -14.02 -22.15 -2.29
N GLU A 83 -14.71 -22.68 -1.29
CA GLU A 83 -14.10 -23.25 -0.07
C GLU A 83 -13.04 -24.30 -0.42
N TYR A 84 -13.32 -25.12 -1.43
CA TYR A 84 -12.41 -26.13 -1.98
C TYR A 84 -12.17 -25.91 -3.47
N GLY A 85 -10.90 -25.99 -3.88
CA GLY A 85 -10.49 -25.89 -5.29
C GLY A 85 -10.35 -24.45 -5.80
N TYR A 86 -10.65 -24.27 -7.08
CA TYR A 86 -10.43 -23.06 -7.86
C TYR A 86 -11.74 -22.56 -8.48
N PRO A 87 -11.88 -21.25 -8.76
CA PRO A 87 -13.01 -20.75 -9.52
C PRO A 87 -12.99 -21.29 -10.96
N ALA A 88 -14.02 -20.96 -11.75
CA ALA A 88 -14.02 -21.23 -13.18
C ALA A 88 -12.76 -20.61 -13.84
N PRO A 89 -12.27 -21.17 -14.96
CA PRO A 89 -11.08 -20.68 -15.65
C PRO A 89 -11.11 -19.17 -15.90
N GLN A 90 -9.92 -18.58 -15.99
CA GLN A 90 -9.73 -17.16 -16.30
C GLN A 90 -10.42 -16.77 -17.61
N GLY A 91 -10.83 -15.49 -17.69
CA GLY A 91 -11.54 -14.95 -18.84
C GLY A 91 -12.55 -13.87 -18.47
N PRO A 92 -13.54 -14.15 -17.60
CA PRO A 92 -14.60 -13.19 -17.30
C PRO A 92 -14.24 -12.15 -16.21
N TYR A 93 -13.05 -12.25 -15.60
CA TYR A 93 -12.68 -11.48 -14.41
C TYR A 93 -11.96 -10.16 -14.73
N TYR A 94 -11.03 -10.15 -15.68
CA TYR A 94 -10.28 -8.95 -16.06
C TYR A 94 -11.21 -7.84 -16.52
N THR A 95 -11.12 -6.66 -15.91
CA THR A 95 -12.04 -5.52 -16.13
C THR A 95 -13.53 -5.88 -15.98
N GLY A 96 -13.82 -6.97 -15.27
CA GLY A 96 -15.14 -7.55 -15.15
C GLY A 96 -16.13 -6.69 -14.34
N VAL A 97 -17.41 -6.89 -14.61
CA VAL A 97 -18.53 -6.31 -13.86
C VAL A 97 -19.52 -7.38 -13.41
N GLY A 98 -20.34 -7.05 -12.41
CA GLY A 98 -21.40 -7.91 -11.89
C GLY A 98 -20.94 -8.91 -10.83
N PHE A 99 -21.88 -9.29 -9.97
CA PHE A 99 -21.64 -10.15 -8.80
C PHE A 99 -20.90 -11.46 -9.13
N LYS A 100 -21.23 -12.09 -10.26
CA LYS A 100 -20.62 -13.35 -10.69
C LYS A 100 -19.08 -13.24 -10.83
N ASN A 101 -18.62 -12.11 -11.38
CA ASN A 101 -17.22 -11.91 -11.74
C ASN A 101 -16.45 -11.20 -10.63
N VAL A 102 -17.08 -10.20 -9.99
CA VAL A 102 -16.42 -9.28 -9.05
C VAL A 102 -16.71 -9.59 -7.58
N GLY A 103 -17.81 -10.29 -7.28
CA GLY A 103 -18.27 -10.53 -5.92
C GLY A 103 -19.08 -9.37 -5.34
N ASP A 104 -19.31 -9.43 -4.03
CA ASP A 104 -20.16 -8.52 -3.25
C ASP A 104 -19.41 -7.29 -2.72
N VAL A 105 -18.17 -7.49 -2.23
CA VAL A 105 -17.45 -6.47 -1.46
C VAL A 105 -16.19 -5.94 -2.15
N ALA A 106 -15.59 -6.70 -3.06
CA ALA A 106 -14.26 -6.38 -3.61
C ALA A 106 -14.21 -4.98 -4.24
N ARG A 107 -15.15 -4.67 -5.15
CA ARG A 107 -15.22 -3.34 -5.78
C ARG A 107 -15.46 -2.23 -4.77
N LYS A 108 -16.27 -2.47 -3.73
CA LYS A 108 -16.50 -1.45 -2.70
C LYS A 108 -15.18 -1.05 -2.02
N ILE A 109 -14.35 -2.03 -1.67
CA ILE A 109 -13.04 -1.79 -1.05
C ILE A 109 -12.13 -1.02 -2.00
N VAL A 110 -12.08 -1.41 -3.29
CA VAL A 110 -11.23 -0.73 -4.28
C VAL A 110 -11.65 0.72 -4.53
N GLU A 111 -12.95 0.99 -4.65
CA GLU A 111 -13.44 2.36 -4.85
C GLU A 111 -13.19 3.22 -3.60
N GLU A 112 -13.38 2.67 -2.40
CA GLU A 112 -13.08 3.37 -1.15
C GLU A 112 -11.58 3.65 -0.99
N HIS A 113 -10.71 2.71 -1.38
CA HIS A 113 -9.26 2.90 -1.41
C HIS A 113 -8.85 4.01 -2.38
N LEU A 114 -9.44 4.05 -3.58
CA LEU A 114 -9.21 5.12 -4.56
C LEU A 114 -9.57 6.49 -3.97
N ASP A 115 -10.77 6.60 -3.38
CA ASP A 115 -11.24 7.85 -2.75
C ASP A 115 -10.31 8.30 -1.62
N LEU A 116 -9.87 7.38 -0.76
CA LEU A 116 -8.92 7.67 0.32
C LEU A 116 -7.55 8.13 -0.21
N CYS A 117 -7.04 7.50 -1.27
CA CYS A 117 -5.77 7.89 -1.88
C CYS A 117 -5.85 9.29 -2.50
N LEU A 118 -6.92 9.59 -3.24
CA LEU A 118 -7.14 10.91 -3.83
C LEU A 118 -7.30 11.99 -2.76
N ALA A 119 -8.05 11.71 -1.69
CA ALA A 119 -8.21 12.64 -0.57
C ALA A 119 -6.89 12.87 0.21
N ALA A 120 -6.01 11.87 0.26
CA ALA A 120 -4.66 11.99 0.80
C ALA A 120 -3.71 12.77 -0.12
N GLY A 121 -4.09 13.04 -1.38
CA GLY A 121 -3.22 13.71 -2.37
C GLY A 121 -2.19 12.79 -3.01
N ILE A 122 -2.39 11.47 -2.95
CA ILE A 122 -1.58 10.48 -3.70
C ILE A 122 -1.96 10.59 -5.18
N ASN A 123 -0.96 10.59 -6.07
CA ASN A 123 -1.19 10.66 -7.51
C ASN A 123 -1.58 9.27 -8.06
N HIS A 124 -2.81 8.89 -7.74
CA HIS A 124 -3.44 7.62 -8.09
C HIS A 124 -4.09 7.72 -9.48
N GLU A 125 -3.60 6.94 -10.45
CA GLU A 125 -3.95 7.12 -11.87
C GLU A 125 -5.06 6.19 -12.34
N GLY A 126 -5.27 5.05 -11.67
CA GLY A 126 -6.30 4.11 -12.09
C GLY A 126 -6.41 2.86 -11.23
N ILE A 127 -7.46 2.08 -11.52
CA ILE A 127 -7.76 0.78 -10.92
C ILE A 127 -8.28 -0.18 -11.98
N ASN A 128 -8.03 -1.47 -11.82
CA ASN A 128 -8.68 -2.53 -12.61
C ASN A 128 -8.88 -3.80 -11.79
N ALA A 129 -9.96 -4.51 -12.10
CA ALA A 129 -10.09 -5.91 -11.72
C ALA A 129 -9.13 -6.72 -12.59
N GLU A 130 -8.31 -7.55 -11.96
CA GLU A 130 -7.26 -8.31 -12.64
C GLU A 130 -7.76 -9.66 -13.20
N VAL A 131 -6.89 -10.39 -13.87
CA VAL A 131 -7.23 -11.63 -14.59
C VAL A 131 -7.72 -12.73 -13.66
N ALA A 132 -7.23 -12.81 -12.42
CA ALA A 132 -7.69 -13.78 -11.44
C ALA A 132 -8.85 -13.25 -10.59
N LYS A 133 -9.81 -14.12 -10.27
CA LYS A 133 -10.92 -13.76 -9.40
C LYS A 133 -10.42 -13.33 -8.01
N GLY A 134 -10.82 -12.13 -7.57
CA GLY A 134 -10.38 -11.55 -6.30
C GLY A 134 -9.04 -10.82 -6.36
N GLN A 135 -8.39 -10.78 -7.53
CA GLN A 135 -7.21 -9.97 -7.80
C GLN A 135 -7.62 -8.60 -8.34
N TRP A 136 -6.90 -7.57 -7.92
CA TRP A 136 -7.07 -6.20 -8.35
C TRP A 136 -5.72 -5.52 -8.50
N GLU A 137 -5.73 -4.40 -9.18
CA GLU A 137 -4.57 -3.55 -9.37
C GLU A 137 -4.96 -2.09 -9.14
N PHE A 138 -4.00 -1.33 -8.62
CA PHE A 138 -4.03 0.13 -8.65
C PHE A 138 -2.72 0.70 -9.18
N GLN A 139 -2.79 1.88 -9.82
CA GLN A 139 -1.62 2.54 -10.39
C GLN A 139 -1.31 3.86 -9.68
N VAL A 140 -0.02 4.09 -9.41
CA VAL A 140 0.49 5.37 -8.88
C VAL A 140 1.58 5.88 -9.80
N PHE A 141 1.49 7.16 -10.17
CA PHE A 141 2.50 7.83 -10.97
C PHE A 141 3.18 8.93 -10.17
N GLY A 142 4.47 8.78 -9.90
CA GLY A 142 5.22 9.71 -9.06
C GLY A 142 6.30 10.44 -9.84
N LYS A 143 6.37 11.77 -9.66
CA LYS A 143 7.56 12.57 -9.96
C LYS A 143 8.39 12.75 -8.68
N GLY A 144 9.70 12.55 -8.79
CA GLY A 144 10.63 12.54 -7.67
C GLY A 144 10.76 11.13 -7.10
N SER A 145 11.97 10.58 -7.08
CA SER A 145 12.24 9.19 -6.68
C SER A 145 11.76 8.84 -5.27
N ARG A 146 12.00 9.71 -4.28
CA ARG A 146 11.52 9.51 -2.90
C ARG A 146 10.01 9.68 -2.79
N THR A 147 9.47 10.73 -3.39
CA THR A 147 8.03 11.01 -3.38
C THR A 147 7.24 9.86 -4.03
N ALA A 148 7.71 9.32 -5.15
CA ALA A 148 7.07 8.20 -5.83
C ALA A 148 7.02 6.95 -4.93
N ALA A 149 8.12 6.64 -4.23
CA ALA A 149 8.16 5.54 -3.27
C ALA A 149 7.27 5.80 -2.04
N ASP A 150 7.29 7.02 -1.50
CA ASP A 150 6.48 7.41 -0.34
C ASP A 150 4.98 7.30 -0.65
N GLN A 151 4.54 7.79 -1.81
CA GLN A 151 3.15 7.68 -2.25
C GLN A 151 2.71 6.24 -2.43
N MET A 152 3.54 5.38 -3.02
CA MET A 152 3.23 3.94 -3.16
C MET A 152 3.08 3.26 -1.79
N TRP A 153 3.98 3.55 -0.84
CA TRP A 153 3.87 2.99 0.52
C TRP A 153 2.62 3.48 1.26
N MET A 154 2.24 4.74 1.10
CA MET A 154 1.02 5.27 1.70
C MET A 154 -0.24 4.71 1.03
N ALA A 155 -0.23 4.50 -0.27
CA ALA A 155 -1.32 3.82 -0.97
C ALA A 155 -1.51 2.38 -0.46
N ARG A 156 -0.42 1.67 -0.16
CA ARG A 156 -0.46 0.35 0.47
C ARG A 156 -0.98 0.38 1.91
N TYR A 157 -0.68 1.42 2.68
CA TYR A 157 -1.20 1.56 4.04
C TYR A 157 -2.71 1.82 4.08
N LEU A 158 -3.23 2.55 3.09
CA LEU A 158 -4.65 2.85 2.97
C LEU A 158 -5.49 1.66 2.46
N MET A 159 -4.84 0.61 1.93
CA MET A 159 -5.47 -0.64 1.48
C MET A 159 -5.63 -1.62 2.65
#